data_AF-A0A7S3KTX5-F1
#
_entry.id   AF-A0A7S3KTX5-F1
#
_cell.length_a   1.000
_cell.length_b   1.000
_cell.length_c   1.000
_cell.angle_alpha   90.00
_cell.angle_beta   90.00
_cell.angle_gamma   90.00
#
_symmetry.space_group_name_H-M   'P 1'
#
loop_
_entity.id
_entity.type
_entity.pdbx_description
1 polymer ?
#
loop_
_entity_poly.entity_id
_entity_poly.type
_entity_poly.pdbx_seq_one_letter_code
_entity_poly.pdbx_strand_id
1 'polypeptide(L)'
;MKIKTLRKALNYISNDVELWRAAIELEDQEEAKSLLYKAIECVPYDTSIWIALAKLEEYEKARKVLNKAAKKIPTDHTLWVHAAKLEEAEGKYELVPKLIKKALKNLSGASNNLRNSGQPVVKITR
;
A
#
# COMPACT_ATOMS: atom_id res chain seq x y z
N MET A 1 7.35 -22.98 -17.51
CA MET A 1 6.21 -23.84 -17.10
C MET A 1 5.52 -23.38 -15.82
N LYS A 2 6.26 -22.91 -14.80
CA LYS A 2 5.70 -22.51 -13.48
C LYS A 2 4.66 -21.37 -13.55
N ILE A 3 4.89 -20.35 -14.37
CA ILE A 3 4.00 -19.18 -14.48
C ILE A 3 2.58 -19.52 -14.98
N LYS A 4 2.45 -20.46 -15.91
CA LYS A 4 1.13 -20.88 -16.44
C LYS A 4 0.30 -21.56 -15.35
N THR A 5 0.95 -22.32 -14.47
CA THR A 5 0.30 -22.96 -13.32
C THR A 5 -0.08 -21.92 -12.26
N LEU A 6 0.79 -20.96 -11.97
CA LEU A 6 0.50 -19.86 -11.02
C LEU A 6 -0.65 -18.97 -11.50
N ARG A 7 -0.68 -18.58 -12.78
CA ARG A 7 -1.79 -17.83 -13.37
C ARG A 7 -3.11 -18.60 -13.29
N LYS A 8 -3.09 -19.93 -13.47
CA LYS A 8 -4.26 -20.78 -13.23
C LYS A 8 -4.67 -20.79 -11.76
N ALA A 9 -3.72 -20.90 -10.84
CA ALA A 9 -4.00 -20.87 -9.40
C ALA A 9 -4.63 -19.54 -8.96
N LEU A 10 -4.16 -18.40 -9.51
CA LEU A 10 -4.72 -17.07 -9.25
C LEU A 10 -6.20 -16.93 -9.64
N ASN A 11 -6.68 -17.71 -10.63
CA ASN A 11 -8.10 -17.74 -10.99
C ASN A 11 -8.97 -18.40 -9.91
N TYR A 12 -8.39 -19.28 -9.08
CA TYR A 12 -9.09 -19.98 -8.00
C TYR A 12 -8.85 -19.32 -6.64
N ILE A 13 -7.65 -18.79 -6.42
CA ILE A 13 -7.21 -18.18 -5.15
C ILE A 13 -6.64 -16.80 -5.47
N SER A 14 -7.50 -15.81 -5.58
CA SER A 14 -7.12 -14.44 -5.93
C SER A 14 -6.71 -13.57 -4.74
N ASN A 15 -7.04 -13.98 -3.51
CA ASN A 15 -6.79 -13.19 -2.30
C ASN A 15 -5.45 -13.50 -1.60
N ASP A 16 -4.63 -14.40 -2.17
CA ASP A 16 -3.34 -14.80 -1.58
C ASP A 16 -2.20 -13.92 -2.09
N VAL A 17 -1.61 -13.13 -1.19
CA VAL A 17 -0.54 -12.18 -1.50
C VAL A 17 0.75 -12.89 -1.92
N GLU A 18 1.10 -14.01 -1.28
CA GLU A 18 2.35 -14.71 -1.59
C GLU A 18 2.26 -15.36 -2.97
N LEU A 19 1.07 -15.81 -3.37
CA LEU A 19 0.83 -16.31 -4.72
C LEU A 19 1.02 -15.22 -5.78
N TRP A 20 0.54 -14.00 -5.51
CA TRP A 20 0.79 -12.84 -6.38
C TRP A 20 2.27 -12.49 -6.47
N ARG A 21 2.99 -12.43 -5.33
CA ARG A 21 4.43 -12.14 -5.31
C ARG A 21 5.22 -13.16 -6.11
N ALA A 22 4.98 -14.46 -5.87
CA ALA A 22 5.64 -15.53 -6.61
C ALA A 22 5.36 -15.48 -8.11
N ALA A 23 4.17 -15.04 -8.53
CA ALA A 23 3.86 -14.83 -9.94
C ALA A 23 4.61 -13.64 -10.53
N ILE A 24 4.65 -12.50 -9.81
CA ILE A 24 5.33 -11.26 -10.25
C ILE A 24 6.84 -11.45 -10.38
N GLU A 25 7.48 -12.16 -9.45
CA GLU A 25 8.93 -12.42 -9.45
C GLU A 25 9.42 -13.25 -10.64
N LEU A 26 8.52 -13.97 -11.32
CA LEU A 26 8.85 -14.84 -12.45
C LEU A 26 8.65 -14.17 -13.81
N GLU A 27 8.16 -12.94 -13.85
CA GLU A 27 7.89 -12.19 -15.08
C GLU A 27 8.95 -11.10 -15.31
N ASP A 28 9.03 -10.59 -16.54
CA ASP A 28 9.74 -9.36 -16.81
C ASP A 28 8.98 -8.12 -16.28
N GLN A 29 9.59 -6.95 -16.42
CA GLN A 29 9.06 -5.70 -15.86
C GLN A 29 7.68 -5.30 -16.42
N GLU A 30 7.38 -5.57 -17.70
CA GLU A 30 6.10 -5.20 -18.30
C GLU A 30 4.97 -6.10 -17.81
N GLU A 31 5.21 -7.41 -17.83
CA GLU A 31 4.27 -8.42 -17.35
C GLU A 31 4.07 -8.31 -15.83
N ALA A 32 5.13 -8.05 -15.07
CA ALA A 32 5.08 -7.78 -13.64
C ALA A 32 4.16 -6.60 -13.31
N LYS A 33 4.27 -5.49 -14.06
CA LYS A 33 3.36 -4.34 -13.91
C LYS A 33 1.91 -4.73 -14.17
N SER A 34 1.66 -5.48 -15.26
CA SER A 34 0.32 -5.96 -15.61
C SER A 34 -0.28 -6.85 -14.50
N LEU A 35 0.52 -7.74 -13.91
CA LEU A 35 0.09 -8.56 -12.77
C LEU A 35 -0.15 -7.73 -11.52
N LEU A 36 0.70 -6.75 -11.21
CA LEU A 36 0.53 -5.86 -10.07
C LEU A 36 -0.76 -5.05 -10.16
N TYR A 37 -1.16 -4.58 -11.35
CA TYR A 37 -2.46 -3.94 -11.55
C TYR A 37 -3.65 -4.84 -11.23
N LYS A 38 -3.56 -6.14 -11.54
CA LYS A 38 -4.61 -7.10 -11.16
C LYS A 38 -4.55 -7.41 -9.66
N ALA A 39 -3.34 -7.53 -9.12
CA ALA A 39 -3.12 -7.81 -7.70
C ALA A 39 -3.74 -6.72 -6.81
N ILE A 40 -3.63 -5.43 -7.15
CA ILE A 40 -4.25 -4.35 -6.36
C ILE A 40 -5.79 -4.40 -6.35
N GLU A 41 -6.42 -5.11 -7.29
CA GLU A 41 -7.87 -5.31 -7.32
C GLU A 41 -8.29 -6.50 -6.45
N CYS A 42 -7.46 -7.55 -6.39
CA CYS A 42 -7.75 -8.75 -5.60
C CYS A 42 -7.29 -8.65 -4.15
N VAL A 43 -6.13 -8.04 -3.89
CA VAL A 43 -5.55 -7.83 -2.55
C VAL A 43 -5.37 -6.34 -2.24
N PRO A 44 -6.45 -5.54 -2.24
CA PRO A 44 -6.37 -4.07 -2.17
C PRO A 44 -5.87 -3.54 -0.82
N TYR A 45 -5.80 -4.38 0.22
CA TYR A 45 -5.35 -4.01 1.56
C TYR A 45 -3.89 -4.40 1.83
N ASP A 46 -3.20 -4.98 0.85
CA ASP A 46 -1.77 -5.27 0.97
C ASP A 46 -0.93 -4.09 0.48
N THR A 47 -0.27 -3.41 1.40
CA THR A 47 0.58 -2.24 1.12
C THR A 47 1.79 -2.57 0.24
N SER A 48 2.35 -3.78 0.36
CA SER A 48 3.56 -4.17 -0.38
C SER A 48 3.32 -4.20 -1.89
N ILE A 49 2.15 -4.68 -2.32
CA ILE A 49 1.73 -4.72 -3.73
C ILE A 49 1.60 -3.30 -4.30
N TRP A 50 0.97 -2.38 -3.55
CA TRP A 50 0.85 -0.98 -3.98
C TRP A 50 2.20 -0.29 -4.15
N ILE A 51 3.13 -0.53 -3.22
CA ILE A 51 4.48 0.06 -3.27
C ILE A 51 5.27 -0.54 -4.44
N ALA A 52 5.19 -1.86 -4.65
CA ALA A 52 5.85 -2.52 -5.76
C ALA A 52 5.37 -1.94 -7.11
N LEU A 53 4.06 -1.77 -7.28
CA LEU A 53 3.50 -1.14 -8.48
C LEU A 53 4.00 0.30 -8.67
N ALA A 54 3.99 1.11 -7.61
CA ALA A 54 4.45 2.49 -7.69
C ALA A 54 5.95 2.60 -8.06
N LYS A 55 6.79 1.65 -7.64
CA LYS A 55 8.22 1.63 -7.99
C LYS A 55 8.51 1.29 -9.45
N LEU A 56 7.60 0.59 -10.13
CA LEU A 56 7.75 0.24 -11.54
C LEU A 56 7.14 1.28 -12.49
N GLU A 57 6.42 2.27 -11.94
CA GLU A 57 5.71 3.29 -12.68
C GLU A 57 6.48 4.61 -12.74
N GLU A 58 6.23 5.36 -13.81
CA GLU A 58 6.68 6.75 -13.94
C GLU A 58 6.02 7.63 -12.88
N TYR A 59 6.69 8.73 -12.50
CA TYR A 59 6.28 9.61 -11.41
C TYR A 59 4.77 9.92 -11.37
N GLU A 60 4.18 10.36 -12.48
CA GLU A 60 2.76 10.76 -12.51
C GLU A 60 1.80 9.59 -12.20
N LYS A 61 2.16 8.38 -12.65
CA LYS A 61 1.37 7.17 -12.37
C LYS A 61 1.66 6.65 -10.97
N ALA A 62 2.92 6.59 -10.55
CA ALA A 62 3.33 6.21 -9.20
C ALA A 62 2.61 7.06 -8.15
N ARG A 63 2.54 8.37 -8.37
CA ARG A 63 1.81 9.31 -7.51
C ARG A 63 0.32 9.00 -7.44
N LYS A 64 -0.32 8.66 -8.56
CA LYS A 64 -1.74 8.26 -8.59
C LYS A 64 -1.97 6.93 -7.85
N VAL A 65 -1.09 5.96 -8.05
CA VAL A 65 -1.12 4.64 -7.40
C VAL A 65 -1.02 4.80 -5.87
N LEU A 66 0.00 5.52 -5.37
CA LEU A 66 0.18 5.75 -3.93
C LEU A 66 -0.98 6.55 -3.32
N ASN A 67 -1.54 7.54 -4.03
CA ASN A 67 -2.72 8.26 -3.57
C ASN A 67 -3.97 7.37 -3.49
N LYS A 68 -4.14 6.43 -4.43
CA LYS A 68 -5.23 5.44 -4.39
C LYS A 68 -5.03 4.49 -3.22
N ALA A 69 -3.81 3.99 -3.02
CA ALA A 69 -3.43 3.14 -1.89
C ALA A 69 -3.71 3.84 -0.55
N ALA A 70 -3.26 5.10 -0.37
CA ALA A 70 -3.44 5.86 0.85
C ALA A 70 -4.92 6.19 1.17
N LYS A 71 -5.81 6.18 0.16
CA LYS A 71 -7.27 6.25 0.40
C LYS A 71 -7.85 4.91 0.85
N LYS A 72 -7.27 3.79 0.40
CA LYS A 72 -7.73 2.44 0.71
C LYS A 72 -7.20 1.96 2.07
N ILE A 73 -5.96 2.29 2.39
CA ILE A 73 -5.24 1.90 3.60
C ILE A 73 -4.68 3.17 4.28
N PRO A 74 -5.54 4.06 4.80
CA PRO A 74 -5.11 5.36 5.33
C PRO A 74 -4.26 5.24 6.60
N THR A 75 -4.35 4.11 7.30
CA THR A 75 -3.70 3.84 8.58
C THR A 75 -2.29 3.28 8.46
N ASP A 76 -1.83 2.97 7.24
CA ASP A 76 -0.48 2.47 7.02
C ASP A 76 0.48 3.64 6.72
N HIS A 77 1.37 3.91 7.67
CA HIS A 77 2.39 4.95 7.55
C HIS A 77 3.36 4.70 6.40
N THR A 78 3.59 3.44 6.02
CA THR A 78 4.54 3.04 4.98
C THR A 78 4.17 3.65 3.62
N LEU A 79 2.87 3.69 3.28
CA LEU A 79 2.38 4.34 2.06
C LEU A 79 2.67 5.85 2.03
N TRP A 80 2.48 6.51 3.16
CA TRP A 80 2.74 7.94 3.29
C TRP A 80 4.23 8.27 3.18
N VAL A 81 5.10 7.44 3.76
CA VAL A 81 6.56 7.58 3.64
C VAL A 81 6.99 7.37 2.20
N HIS A 82 6.47 6.36 1.50
CA HIS A 82 6.77 6.16 0.08
C HIS A 82 6.28 7.31 -0.80
N ALA A 83 5.10 7.87 -0.51
CA ALA A 83 4.60 9.04 -1.23
C ALA A 83 5.50 10.28 -1.00
N ALA A 84 5.95 10.51 0.23
CA ALA A 84 6.88 11.59 0.52
C ALA A 84 8.22 11.42 -0.22
N LYS A 85 8.82 10.22 -0.16
CA LYS A 85 10.06 9.90 -0.87
C LYS A 85 9.94 10.08 -2.39
N LEU A 86 8.79 9.75 -2.97
CA LEU A 86 8.52 9.97 -4.39
C LEU A 86 8.56 11.47 -4.74
N GLU A 87 7.94 12.32 -3.92
CA GLU A 87 7.97 13.77 -4.16
C GLU A 87 9.37 14.36 -3.92
N GLU A 88 10.14 13.84 -2.95
CA GLU A 88 11.54 14.24 -2.72
C GLU A 88 12.43 13.90 -3.92
N ALA A 89 12.28 12.70 -4.49
CA ALA A 89 13.05 12.25 -5.64
C ALA A 89 12.84 13.15 -6.88
N GLU A 90 11.65 13.72 -7.04
CA GLU A 90 11.32 14.69 -8.10
C GLU A 90 11.65 16.15 -7.73
N GLY A 91 12.25 16.39 -6.57
CA GLY A 91 12.59 17.74 -6.10
C GLY A 91 11.38 18.56 -5.62
N LYS A 92 10.23 17.94 -5.36
CA LYS A 92 8.97 18.59 -4.94
C LYS A 92 8.83 18.65 -3.42
N TYR A 93 9.87 19.15 -2.75
CA TYR A 93 9.96 19.23 -1.29
C TYR A 93 8.78 19.99 -0.65
N GLU A 94 8.22 20.99 -1.33
CA GLU A 94 7.04 21.76 -0.91
C GLU A 94 5.79 20.90 -0.65
N LEU A 95 5.71 19.72 -1.26
CA LEU A 95 4.59 18.79 -1.10
C LEU A 95 4.76 17.86 0.11
N VAL A 96 6.00 17.65 0.55
CA VAL A 96 6.34 16.70 1.62
C VAL A 96 5.68 17.08 2.95
N PRO A 97 5.74 18.34 3.45
CA PRO A 97 5.04 18.72 4.68
C PRO A 97 3.52 18.53 4.59
N LYS A 98 2.93 18.76 3.40
CA LYS A 98 1.48 18.57 3.17
C LYS A 98 1.10 17.09 3.26
N LEU A 99 1.93 16.21 2.69
CA LEU A 99 1.75 14.76 2.80
C LEU A 99 1.89 14.27 4.24
N ILE A 100 2.91 14.72 4.97
CA ILE A 100 3.13 14.35 6.38
C ILE A 100 1.94 14.81 7.24
N LYS A 101 1.45 16.04 7.07
CA LYS A 101 0.27 16.53 7.80
C LYS A 101 -0.96 15.66 7.52
N LYS A 102 -1.17 15.25 6.26
CA LYS A 102 -2.26 14.35 5.88
C LYS A 102 -2.09 12.95 6.47
N ALA A 103 -0.86 12.43 6.49
CA ALA A 103 -0.53 11.16 7.13
C ALA A 103 -0.87 11.19 8.62
N LEU A 104 -0.38 12.20 9.36
CA LEU A 104 -0.65 12.36 10.78
C LEU A 104 -2.14 12.45 11.09
N LYS A 105 -2.92 13.15 10.27
CA LYS A 105 -4.39 13.22 10.44
C LYS A 105 -5.05 11.84 10.30
N ASN A 106 -4.65 11.06 9.30
CA ASN A 106 -5.23 9.73 9.07
C ASN A 106 -4.78 8.70 10.14
N LEU A 107 -3.52 8.77 10.56
CA LEU A 107 -2.95 7.89 11.59
C LEU A 107 -3.51 8.21 13.00
N SER A 108 -3.61 9.49 13.36
CA SER A 108 -4.17 9.91 14.66
C SER A 108 -5.67 9.64 14.77
N GLY A 109 -6.41 9.74 13.65
CA GLY A 109 -7.82 9.31 13.60
C GLY A 109 -8.00 7.84 13.96
N ALA A 110 -7.08 6.96 13.53
CA ALA A 110 -7.09 5.55 13.90
C ALA A 110 -6.78 5.33 15.39
N SER A 111 -5.81 6.09 15.94
CA SER A 111 -5.45 6.02 17.37
C SER A 111 -6.60 6.48 18.29
N ASN A 112 -7.34 7.51 17.89
CA ASN A 112 -8.49 8.00 18.66
C ASN A 112 -9.68 7.02 18.68
N ASN A 113 -9.86 6.22 17.62
CA ASN A 113 -10.91 5.20 17.58
C ASN A 113 -10.64 4.03 18.53
N LEU A 114 -9.38 3.66 18.75
CA LEU A 114 -8.97 2.64 19.73
C LEU A 114 -9.15 3.11 21.19
N ARG A 115 -9.10 4.43 21.43
CA ARG A 115 -9.32 5.00 22.77
C ARG A 115 -10.80 5.05 23.18
N ASN A 116 -11.72 4.98 22.21
CA ASN A 116 -13.16 4.99 22.44
C ASN A 116 -13.80 3.59 22.47
N SER A 117 -13.08 2.52 22.10
CA SER A 117 -13.49 1.14 22.34
C SER A 117 -13.05 0.71 23.75
N GLY A 118 -13.93 0.87 24.73
CA GLY A 118 -13.61 0.81 26.15
C GLY A 118 -12.98 -0.49 26.64
N GLN A 119 -11.68 -0.43 26.97
CA GLN A 119 -11.17 -1.18 28.12
C GLN A 119 -11.20 -0.26 29.34
N PRO A 120 -11.86 -0.65 30.45
CA PRO A 120 -11.83 0.13 31.67
C PRO A 120 -10.39 0.16 32.18
N VAL A 121 -9.76 1.33 32.10
CA VAL A 121 -8.49 1.58 32.79
C VAL A 121 -8.81 1.49 34.26
N VAL A 122 -8.43 0.37 34.88
CA VAL A 122 -8.56 0.15 36.31
C VAL A 122 -7.78 1.28 36.98
N LYS A 123 -8.50 2.26 37.54
CA LYS A 123 -7.91 3.30 38.36
C LYS A 123 -7.39 2.64 39.62
N ILE A 124 -6.10 2.32 39.64
CA ILE A 124 -5.39 2.02 40.87
C ILE A 124 -5.23 3.36 41.59
N THR A 125 -6.21 3.68 42.43
CA THR A 125 -6.08 4.73 43.44
C THR A 125 -5.44 4.10 44.66
N ARG A 126 -4.40 4.77 45.19
CA ARG A 126 -3.64 4.39 46.39
C ARG A 126 -4.52 4.13 47.61
#